data_AF-A0A0S9PSD6-F1
#
_entry.id   AF-A0A0S9PSD6-F1
#
_cell.length_a   1.000
_cell.length_b   1.000
_cell.length_c   1.000
_cell.angle_alpha   90.00
_cell.angle_beta   90.00
_cell.angle_gamma   90.00
#
_symmetry.space_group_name_H-M   'P 1'
#
loop_
_entity.id
_entity.type
_entity.pdbx_description
1 polymer ?
#
loop_
_entity_poly.entity_id
_entity_poly.type
_entity_poly.pdbx_seq_one_letter_code
_entity_poly.pdbx_strand_id
1 'polypeptide(L)'
;MTSLFQLPTPPIRGVTTILLRDGTEIRVDAIETSAQGQAILAEIDGAILAIEDQIALGTGTDDPTWRTRAELALKRKRRSRPVLQERIGVLRRAEKAAALGASQAQSASKVDAKRQAFVQAAYELLGHETCVEVWALAQEKQPLLFADAGGPGR
;
A
#
# COMPACT_ATOMS: atom_id res chain seq x y z
N MET A 1 22.87 42.49 8.79
CA MET A 1 22.98 41.14 8.19
C MET A 1 22.07 40.23 9.01
N THR A 2 20.83 40.00 8.53
CA THR A 2 19.85 39.17 9.23
C THR A 2 19.42 38.07 8.28
N SER A 3 19.93 36.87 8.53
CA SER A 3 19.62 35.67 7.74
C SER A 3 18.22 35.20 8.12
N LEU A 4 17.27 35.31 7.19
CA LEU A 4 15.95 34.69 7.31
C LEU A 4 16.11 33.19 7.07
N PHE A 5 15.96 32.40 8.13
CA PHE A 5 15.77 30.96 8.03
C PHE A 5 14.46 30.69 7.28
N GLN A 6 14.61 30.35 6.00
CA GLN A 6 13.51 29.86 5.18
C GLN A 6 13.27 28.40 5.57
N LEU A 7 12.28 28.16 6.43
CA LEU A 7 11.80 26.81 6.72
C LEU A 7 11.33 26.17 5.39
N PRO A 8 11.69 24.91 5.11
CA PRO A 8 11.21 24.23 3.92
C PRO A 8 9.69 24.10 4.03
N THR A 9 8.97 24.83 3.18
CA THR A 9 7.53 24.68 3.00
C THR A 9 7.27 23.22 2.64
N PRO A 10 6.42 22.47 3.38
CA PRO A 10 6.04 21.13 2.96
C PRO A 10 5.43 21.25 1.55
N PRO A 11 5.75 20.32 0.63
CA PRO A 11 5.14 20.33 -0.69
C PRO A 11 3.64 20.30 -0.49
N ILE A 12 2.94 21.32 -1.00
CA ILE A 12 1.48 21.36 -1.04
C ILE A 12 1.09 20.20 -1.96
N ARG A 13 0.87 19.01 -1.38
CA ARG A 13 0.19 17.92 -2.08
C ARG A 13 -1.17 18.49 -2.44
N GLY A 14 -1.44 18.63 -3.74
CA GLY A 14 -2.74 19.09 -4.22
C GLY A 14 -3.80 18.19 -3.60
N VAL A 15 -4.53 18.71 -2.61
CA VAL A 15 -5.58 17.97 -1.91
C VAL A 15 -6.68 17.74 -2.93
N THR A 16 -6.64 16.60 -3.60
CA THR A 16 -7.68 16.22 -4.55
C THR A 16 -8.81 15.62 -3.74
N THR A 17 -9.92 16.36 -3.64
CA THR A 17 -11.18 15.87 -3.06
C THR A 17 -12.09 15.35 -4.17
N ILE A 18 -12.79 14.27 -3.86
CA ILE A 18 -13.82 13.66 -4.70
C ILE A 18 -15.15 13.85 -3.98
N LEU A 19 -16.13 14.43 -4.67
CA LEU A 19 -17.49 14.55 -4.17
C LEU A 19 -18.34 13.39 -4.68
N LEU A 20 -18.80 12.58 -3.75
CA LEU A 20 -19.70 11.45 -3.97
C LEU A 20 -21.14 11.89 -4.22
N ARG A 21 -22.01 10.93 -4.57
CA ARG A 21 -23.42 11.23 -4.88
C ARG A 21 -24.21 11.64 -3.64
N ASP A 22 -23.88 11.08 -2.49
CA ASP A 22 -24.48 11.36 -1.19
C ASP A 22 -24.03 12.71 -0.58
N GLY A 23 -23.14 13.44 -1.27
CA GLY A 23 -22.56 14.70 -0.80
C GLY A 23 -21.31 14.51 0.06
N THR A 24 -20.85 13.27 0.27
CA THR A 24 -19.64 12.98 1.02
C THR A 24 -18.40 13.41 0.22
N GLU A 25 -17.49 14.11 0.88
CA GLU A 25 -16.19 14.47 0.31
C GLU A 25 -15.10 13.51 0.79
N ILE A 26 -14.42 12.87 -0.17
CA ILE A 26 -13.31 11.96 0.10
C ILE A 26 -12.02 12.59 -0.39
N ARG A 27 -11.01 12.64 0.48
CA ARG A 27 -9.64 12.99 0.08
C ARG A 27 -9.00 11.78 -0.58
N VAL A 28 -8.47 11.92 -1.79
CA VAL A 28 -7.81 10.81 -2.51
C VAL A 28 -6.69 10.18 -1.69
N ASP A 29 -5.94 10.98 -0.95
CA ASP A 29 -4.84 10.52 -0.10
C ASP A 29 -5.30 9.69 1.11
N ALA A 30 -6.57 9.84 1.52
CA ALA A 30 -7.17 9.07 2.61
C ALA A 30 -7.67 7.68 2.16
N ILE A 31 -7.55 7.35 0.87
CA ILE A 31 -7.86 6.01 0.36
C ILE A 31 -6.70 5.08 0.72
N GLU A 32 -6.96 4.11 1.57
CA GLU A 32 -5.93 3.25 2.18
C GLU A 32 -5.73 1.94 1.40
N THR A 33 -6.77 1.45 0.72
CA THR A 33 -6.72 0.17 0.00
C THR A 33 -7.15 0.31 -1.46
N SER A 34 -6.59 -0.55 -2.31
CA SER A 34 -6.96 -0.60 -3.72
C SER A 34 -8.42 -1.00 -3.90
N ALA A 35 -8.95 -1.86 -3.02
CA ALA A 35 -10.36 -2.26 -2.99
C ALA A 35 -11.29 -1.09 -2.68
N GLN A 36 -10.98 -0.28 -1.66
CA GLN A 36 -11.73 0.94 -1.35
C GLN A 36 -11.71 1.91 -2.53
N GLY A 37 -10.54 2.14 -3.14
CA GLY A 37 -10.44 2.99 -4.32
C GLY A 37 -11.27 2.50 -5.50
N GLN A 38 -11.33 1.18 -5.73
CA GLN A 38 -12.16 0.58 -6.79
C GLN A 38 -13.66 0.77 -6.53
N ALA A 39 -14.11 0.64 -5.28
CA ALA A 39 -15.51 0.90 -4.92
C ALA A 39 -15.90 2.36 -5.22
N ILE A 40 -15.04 3.32 -4.85
CA ILE A 40 -15.24 4.74 -5.15
C ILE A 40 -15.25 4.98 -6.67
N LEU A 41 -14.34 4.33 -7.42
CA LEU A 41 -14.28 4.48 -8.87
C LEU A 41 -15.57 3.97 -9.54
N ALA A 42 -16.10 2.83 -9.08
CA ALA A 42 -17.37 2.29 -9.58
C ALA A 42 -18.55 3.23 -9.29
N GLU A 43 -18.58 3.86 -8.11
CA GLU A 43 -19.60 4.86 -7.79
C GLU A 43 -19.51 6.10 -8.71
N ILE A 44 -18.30 6.61 -8.94
CA ILE A 44 -18.07 7.73 -9.86
C ILE A 44 -18.53 7.36 -11.27
N ASP A 45 -18.18 6.17 -11.76
CA ASP A 45 -18.57 5.69 -13.09
C ASP A 45 -20.10 5.55 -13.20
N GLY A 46 -20.76 4.99 -12.19
CA GLY A 46 -22.23 4.94 -12.15
C GLY A 46 -22.88 6.32 -12.11
N ALA A 47 -22.29 7.27 -11.37
CA ALA A 47 -22.79 8.64 -11.32
C ALA A 47 -22.57 9.42 -12.63
N ILE A 48 -21.48 9.14 -13.36
CA ILE A 48 -21.24 9.69 -14.71
C ILE A 48 -22.35 9.23 -15.64
N LEU A 49 -22.62 7.92 -15.69
CA LEU A 49 -23.68 7.35 -16.54
C LEU A 49 -25.05 7.95 -16.21
N ALA A 50 -25.41 8.03 -14.92
CA ALA A 50 -26.68 8.61 -14.50
C ALA A 50 -26.85 10.09 -14.93
N ILE A 51 -25.78 10.89 -14.87
CA ILE A 51 -25.82 12.29 -15.30
C ILE A 51 -25.92 12.39 -16.83
N GLU A 52 -25.19 11.53 -17.56
CA GLU A 52 -25.28 11.44 -19.02
C GLU A 52 -26.69 11.09 -19.48
N ASP A 53 -27.31 10.09 -18.85
CA ASP A 53 -28.70 9.70 -19.10
C ASP A 53 -29.67 10.84 -18.80
N GLN A 54 -29.50 11.54 -17.67
CA GLN A 54 -30.34 12.69 -17.32
C GLN A 54 -30.25 13.82 -18.35
N ILE A 55 -29.04 14.11 -18.85
CA ILE A 55 -28.82 15.14 -19.88
C ILE A 55 -29.43 14.70 -21.22
N ALA A 56 -29.30 13.42 -21.58
CA ALA A 56 -29.82 12.86 -22.82
C ALA A 56 -31.35 12.81 -22.84
N LEU A 57 -31.97 12.41 -21.73
CA LEU A 57 -33.42 12.28 -21.58
C LEU A 57 -34.12 13.60 -21.24
N GLY A 58 -33.36 14.65 -20.92
CA GLY A 58 -33.93 15.95 -20.56
C GLY A 58 -34.72 15.94 -19.25
N THR A 59 -34.47 14.99 -18.36
CA THR A 59 -35.26 14.74 -17.14
C THR A 59 -34.93 15.71 -15.98
N GLY A 60 -34.46 16.91 -16.30
CA GLY A 60 -34.27 17.99 -15.33
C GLY A 60 -35.55 18.79 -15.15
N THR A 61 -36.19 18.58 -14.01
CA THR A 61 -37.42 19.24 -13.58
C THR A 61 -37.22 20.75 -13.40
N ASP A 62 -38.12 21.52 -14.03
CA ASP A 62 -38.53 22.93 -13.81
C ASP A 62 -37.48 24.04 -13.56
N ASP A 63 -36.20 23.71 -13.43
CA ASP A 63 -35.13 24.65 -13.12
C ASP A 63 -34.30 24.98 -14.36
N PRO A 64 -34.32 26.21 -14.88
CA PRO A 64 -33.59 26.59 -16.09
C PRO A 64 -32.06 26.36 -16.00
N THR A 65 -31.50 26.21 -14.81
CA THR A 65 -30.07 26.00 -14.56
C THR A 65 -29.68 24.53 -14.37
N TRP A 66 -30.64 23.58 -14.38
CA TRP A 66 -30.38 22.17 -14.09
C TRP A 66 -29.30 21.58 -15.00
N ARG A 67 -29.35 21.93 -16.29
CA ARG A 67 -28.47 21.38 -17.32
C ARG A 67 -27.03 21.82 -17.10
N THR A 68 -26.81 23.09 -16.82
CA THR A 68 -25.47 23.65 -16.52
C THR A 68 -24.86 23.00 -15.27
N ARG A 69 -25.67 22.75 -14.23
CA ARG A 69 -25.19 22.05 -13.03
C ARG A 69 -24.84 20.59 -13.31
N ALA A 70 -25.66 19.89 -14.11
CA ALA A 70 -25.39 18.51 -14.53
C ALA A 70 -24.08 18.42 -15.33
N GLU A 71 -23.87 19.31 -16.31
CA GLU A 71 -22.64 19.37 -17.11
C GLU A 71 -21.40 19.68 -16.25
N LEU A 72 -21.52 20.58 -15.27
CA LEU A 72 -20.44 20.89 -14.34
C LEU A 72 -20.10 19.67 -13.45
N ALA A 73 -21.11 19.00 -12.92
CA ALA A 73 -20.94 17.78 -12.12
C ALA A 73 -20.27 16.67 -12.95
N LEU A 74 -20.71 16.47 -14.19
CA LEU A 74 -20.11 15.52 -15.14
C LEU A 74 -18.63 15.83 -15.38
N LYS A 75 -18.30 17.10 -15.66
CA LYS A 75 -16.93 17.55 -15.87
C LYS A 75 -16.05 17.31 -14.64
N ARG A 76 -16.56 17.57 -13.43
CA ARG A 76 -15.84 17.30 -12.18
C ARG A 76 -15.55 15.81 -12.00
N LYS A 77 -16.57 14.95 -12.18
CA LYS A 77 -16.42 13.49 -12.04
C LYS A 77 -15.45 12.88 -13.07
N ARG A 78 -15.50 13.33 -14.32
CA ARG A 78 -14.55 12.90 -15.36
C ARG A 78 -13.11 13.31 -15.03
N ARG A 79 -12.90 14.46 -14.37
CA ARG A 79 -11.57 14.96 -13.97
C ARG A 79 -11.00 14.24 -12.74
N SER A 80 -11.83 13.76 -11.81
CA SER A 80 -11.35 12.99 -10.66
C SER A 80 -10.91 11.57 -11.02
N ARG A 81 -11.43 11.02 -12.13
CA ARG A 81 -11.21 9.63 -12.54
C ARG A 81 -9.72 9.25 -12.71
N PRO A 82 -8.88 10.02 -13.45
CA PRO A 82 -7.48 9.64 -13.64
C PRO A 82 -6.67 9.65 -12.34
N VAL A 83 -6.92 10.63 -11.45
CA VAL A 83 -6.22 10.75 -10.17
C VAL A 83 -6.57 9.56 -9.26
N LEU A 84 -7.84 9.15 -9.24
CA LEU A 84 -8.27 7.97 -8.49
C LEU A 84 -7.65 6.67 -9.05
N GLN A 85 -7.59 6.52 -10.38
CA GLN A 85 -6.96 5.38 -11.04
C GLN A 85 -5.46 5.29 -10.72
N GLU A 86 -4.76 6.42 -10.72
CA GLU A 86 -3.35 6.48 -10.33
C GLU A 86 -3.16 6.03 -8.88
N ARG A 87 -3.96 6.56 -7.94
CA ARG A 87 -3.92 6.16 -6.53
C ARG A 87 -4.15 4.66 -6.35
N ILE A 88 -5.16 4.11 -7.01
CA ILE A 88 -5.44 2.67 -7.01
C ILE A 88 -4.23 1.88 -7.53
N GLY A 89 -3.59 2.33 -8.60
CA GLY A 89 -2.40 1.68 -9.17
C GLY A 89 -1.20 1.70 -8.22
N VAL A 90 -1.02 2.77 -7.45
CA VAL A 90 0.00 2.83 -6.37
C VAL A 90 -0.34 1.83 -5.27
N LEU A 91 -1.58 1.83 -4.78
CA LEU A 91 -2.02 0.95 -3.70
C LEU A 91 -1.89 -0.52 -4.07
N ARG A 92 -2.31 -0.91 -5.28
CA ARG A 92 -2.19 -2.29 -5.77
C ARG A 92 -0.74 -2.78 -5.82
N ARG A 93 0.19 -1.91 -6.20
CA ARG A 93 1.62 -2.24 -6.22
C ARG A 93 2.17 -2.39 -4.80
N ALA A 94 1.78 -1.50 -3.88
CA ALA A 94 2.17 -1.58 -2.48
C ALA A 94 1.64 -2.85 -1.80
N GLU A 95 0.36 -3.18 -2.02
CA GLU A 95 -0.28 -4.40 -1.51
C GLU A 95 0.42 -5.66 -2.05
N LYS A 96 0.72 -5.70 -3.35
CA LYS A 96 1.45 -6.82 -3.96
C LYS A 96 2.85 -6.97 -3.36
N ALA A 97 3.58 -5.86 -3.17
CA ALA A 97 4.90 -5.88 -2.55
C ALA A 97 4.83 -6.40 -1.09
N ALA A 98 3.84 -5.95 -0.32
CA ALA A 98 3.61 -6.42 1.05
C ALA A 98 3.29 -7.91 1.11
N ALA A 99 2.43 -8.41 0.22
CA ALA A 99 2.08 -9.83 0.13
C ALA A 99 3.28 -10.73 -0.22
N LEU A 100 4.15 -10.27 -1.13
CA LEU A 100 5.39 -10.96 -1.47
C LEU A 100 6.37 -10.98 -0.30
N GLY A 101 6.56 -9.85 0.38
CA GLY A 101 7.41 -9.75 1.57
C GLY A 101 6.93 -10.67 2.70
N ALA A 102 5.62 -10.71 2.96
CA ALA A 102 5.02 -11.61 3.96
C ALA A 102 5.25 -13.09 3.60
N SER A 103 5.12 -13.44 2.32
CA SER A 103 5.35 -14.81 1.83
C SER A 103 6.82 -15.23 1.99
N GLN A 104 7.76 -14.33 1.69
CA GLN A 104 9.19 -14.56 1.89
C GLN A 104 9.54 -14.73 3.37
N ALA A 105 9.03 -13.83 4.23
CA ALA A 105 9.22 -13.93 5.69
C ALA A 105 8.67 -15.25 6.25
N GLN A 106 7.50 -15.69 5.77
CA GLN A 106 6.92 -16.97 6.17
C GLN A 106 7.79 -18.16 5.73
N SER A 107 8.36 -18.10 4.53
CA SER A 107 9.26 -19.15 4.04
C SER A 107 10.56 -19.22 4.84
N ALA A 108 11.15 -18.08 5.19
CA ALA A 108 12.34 -18.00 6.04
C ALA A 108 12.04 -18.58 7.44
N SER A 109 10.93 -18.19 8.06
CA SER A 109 10.48 -18.72 9.36
C SER A 109 10.32 -20.25 9.34
N LYS A 110 9.77 -20.83 8.26
CA LYS A 110 9.67 -22.29 8.12
C LYS A 110 11.02 -22.99 8.01
N VAL A 111 12.00 -22.37 7.34
CA VAL A 111 13.36 -22.91 7.25
C VAL A 111 14.02 -22.88 8.63
N ASP A 112 13.88 -21.78 9.36
CA ASP A 112 14.45 -21.66 10.70
C ASP A 112 13.80 -22.64 11.69
N ALA A 113 12.48 -22.83 11.63
CA ALA A 113 11.78 -23.83 12.44
C ALA A 113 12.28 -25.26 12.15
N LYS A 114 12.54 -25.60 10.88
CA LYS A 114 13.14 -26.89 10.51
C LYS A 114 14.56 -27.04 11.05
N ARG A 115 15.38 -25.99 10.98
CA ARG A 115 16.75 -25.98 11.53
C ARG A 115 16.73 -26.18 13.04
N GLN A 116 15.87 -25.46 13.75
CA GLN A 116 15.69 -25.60 15.20
C GLN A 116 15.25 -27.02 15.58
N ALA A 117 14.26 -27.59 14.88
CA ALA A 117 13.80 -28.94 15.13
C ALA A 117 14.92 -29.99 14.90
N PHE A 118 15.72 -29.82 13.85
CA PHE A 118 16.87 -30.69 13.60
C PHE A 118 17.93 -30.57 14.70
N VAL A 119 18.29 -29.34 15.10
CA VAL A 119 19.27 -29.10 16.16
C VAL A 119 18.79 -29.72 17.48
N GLN A 120 17.53 -29.51 17.83
CA GLN A 120 16.91 -30.11 19.03
C GLN A 120 17.00 -31.64 19.00
N ALA A 121 16.61 -32.27 17.90
CA ALA A 121 16.69 -33.72 17.75
C ALA A 121 18.14 -34.24 17.81
N ALA A 122 19.11 -33.49 17.27
CA ALA A 122 20.51 -33.83 17.37
C ALA A 122 21.02 -33.79 18.82
N TYR A 123 20.64 -32.78 19.60
CA TYR A 123 20.98 -32.69 21.02
C TYR A 123 20.35 -33.84 21.83
N GLU A 124 19.11 -34.24 21.51
CA GLU A 124 18.43 -35.36 22.17
C GLU A 124 19.07 -36.72 21.85
N LEU A 125 19.53 -36.93 20.61
CA LEU A 125 20.08 -38.21 20.15
C LEU A 125 21.57 -38.38 20.42
N LEU A 126 22.38 -37.33 20.20
CA LEU A 126 23.84 -37.39 20.24
C LEU A 126 24.42 -36.87 21.56
N GLY A 127 23.61 -36.17 22.36
CA GLY A 127 24.04 -35.52 23.58
C GLY A 127 24.78 -34.20 23.35
N HIS A 128 24.95 -33.44 24.43
CA HIS A 128 25.48 -32.08 24.39
C HIS A 128 26.94 -32.02 23.89
N GLU A 129 27.81 -32.88 24.38
CA GLU A 129 29.25 -32.84 24.07
C GLU A 129 29.53 -33.07 22.58
N THR A 130 28.94 -34.12 21.99
CA THR A 130 29.05 -34.41 20.56
C THR A 130 28.57 -33.26 19.69
N CYS A 131 27.46 -32.62 20.06
CA CYS A 131 26.93 -31.47 19.32
C CYS A 131 27.86 -30.25 19.39
N VAL A 132 28.53 -30.00 20.52
CA VAL A 132 29.51 -28.92 20.67
C VAL A 132 30.75 -29.16 19.82
N GLU A 133 31.25 -30.40 19.76
CA GLU A 133 32.38 -30.76 18.89
C GLU A 133 32.04 -30.58 17.40
N VAL A 134 30.85 -31.04 16.99
CA VAL A 134 30.34 -30.84 15.63
C VAL A 134 30.20 -29.35 15.31
N TRP A 135 29.76 -28.53 16.27
CA TRP A 135 29.66 -27.08 16.12
C TRP A 135 31.04 -26.43 15.93
N ALA A 136 32.03 -26.80 16.75
CA ALA A 136 33.40 -26.30 16.63
C ALA A 136 34.02 -26.67 15.27
N LEU A 137 33.84 -27.93 14.84
CA LEU A 137 34.31 -28.38 13.53
C LEU A 137 33.59 -27.66 12.37
N ALA A 138 32.30 -27.38 12.51
CA ALA A 138 31.54 -26.63 11.51
C ALA A 138 32.05 -25.18 11.41
N GLN A 139 32.37 -24.55 12.53
CA GLN A 139 32.95 -23.21 12.59
C GLN A 139 34.33 -23.16 11.93
N GLU A 140 35.19 -24.15 12.16
CA GLU A 140 36.49 -24.27 11.49
C GLU A 140 36.36 -24.44 9.98
N LYS A 141 35.37 -25.23 9.53
CA LYS A 141 35.15 -25.51 8.09
C LYS A 141 34.48 -24.36 7.35
N GLN A 142 33.62 -23.58 8.00
CA GLN A 142 32.83 -22.53 7.37
C GLN A 142 32.85 -21.22 8.17
N PRO A 143 34.04 -20.65 8.46
CA PRO A 143 34.19 -19.53 9.40
C PRO A 143 33.38 -18.29 9.01
N LEU A 144 33.15 -18.06 7.71
CA LEU A 144 32.37 -16.92 7.20
C LEU A 144 30.91 -16.93 7.64
N LEU A 145 30.31 -18.10 7.91
CA LEU A 145 28.92 -18.20 8.37
C LEU A 145 28.75 -18.01 9.87
N PHE A 146 29.85 -18.11 10.63
CA PHE A 146 29.90 -17.96 12.08
C PHE A 146 30.54 -16.64 12.52
N ALA A 147 31.03 -15.84 11.57
CA ALA A 147 31.44 -14.48 11.84
C ALA A 147 30.18 -13.64 12.10
N ASP A 148 30.02 -13.18 13.34
CA ASP A 148 28.99 -12.20 13.68
C ASP A 148 29.09 -11.01 12.72
N ALA A 149 27.98 -10.62 12.11
CA ALA A 149 27.85 -9.33 11.44
C ALA A 149 27.83 -8.16 12.48
N GLY A 150 28.74 -8.21 13.45
CA GLY A 150 28.89 -7.33 14.59
C GLY A 150 30.23 -6.62 14.58
N GLY A 151 30.43 -5.73 13.61
CA GLY A 151 31.35 -4.59 13.77
C GLY A 151 30.57 -3.40 14.37
N PRO A 152 31.15 -2.59 15.27
CA PRO A 152 30.39 -1.70 16.14
C PRO A 152 29.83 -0.50 15.38
N GLY A 153 28.51 -0.39 15.34
CA GLY A 153 27.79 0.75 14.79
C GLY A 153 26.47 0.94 15.53
N ARG A 154 26.54 1.74 16.59
CA ARG A 154 25.37 2.40 17.20
C ARG A 154 24.66 3.28 16.19
#